data_AF-A0A971KA65-F1
#
_entry.id   AF-A0A971KA65-F1
#
_cell.length_a   1.000
_cell.length_b   1.000
_cell.length_c   1.000
_cell.angle_alpha   90.00
_cell.angle_beta   90.00
_cell.angle_gamma   90.00
#
_symmetry.space_group_name_H-M   'P 1'
#
loop_
_entity.id
_entity.type
_entity.pdbx_description
1 polymer ?
#
loop_
_entity_poly.entity_id
_entity_poly.type
_entity_poly.pdbx_seq_one_letter_code
_entity_poly.pdbx_strand_id
1 'polypeptide(L)'
;MTMTSTTTQQGFDLQRFASELVESTRAYIYIRPQDGLIILRPNRIHHLNPMATLMLDRLYAPDAPSIEQLVSEISETYHAEPERVRTDLKELLYSVAALLNDDVCGAPKVRQTTFGSHKRELPVLSEIALTYRCQNRCTFCYADAPKRGRKVPEMDTAEVMLVIDRLYDEAHCPTVSFTGGEPTLREDLPELVAYAKAKGMRVNLITNGLACADPAYVARLKEAGLDSAQVSLEGATAEVHDAITQHLGAFVKTVAAVHNLRAVGIHTHTNTTVCGGNRDHLLELVDFIAQELKSEYFSMNMVIRTGTALDHAQDDIRYSSIGEHILAVQARAKERGVRLVWYSPVPYCLFNPVQAGLGAKSCACVDGLISVNPAGELLPCSSFEDGIGDLLHDGFEAVWHSRTALYWRRKEFIPPDCQRCQIRDICCGACPLYWDERGSFEELAAVAPGGSRLHALGWRVRKRLHAGTRGVGL
;
A
#
# COMPACT_ATOMS: atom_id res chain seq x y z
N MET A 1 -36.18 44.44 25.31
CA MET A 1 -35.79 45.07 24.03
C MET A 1 -35.62 43.97 23.00
N THR A 2 -36.56 43.90 22.08
CA THR A 2 -36.62 43.01 20.92
C THR A 2 -35.42 43.24 20.01
N MET A 3 -34.50 42.26 19.95
CA MET A 3 -33.56 42.16 18.83
C MET A 3 -34.18 41.27 17.76
N THR A 4 -34.73 41.94 16.76
CA THR A 4 -34.99 41.41 15.44
C THR A 4 -33.67 40.92 14.83
N SER A 5 -33.46 39.60 14.80
CA SER A 5 -32.43 38.96 13.98
C SER A 5 -33.04 38.64 12.62
N THR A 6 -32.99 39.60 11.71
CA THR A 6 -33.00 39.35 10.28
C THR A 6 -31.71 38.62 9.92
N THR A 7 -31.71 37.29 10.06
CA THR A 7 -30.70 36.44 9.46
C THR A 7 -31.12 36.24 8.01
N THR A 8 -30.65 37.12 7.12
CA THR A 8 -30.60 36.85 5.69
C THR A 8 -29.90 35.50 5.51
N GLN A 9 -30.62 34.52 4.94
CA GLN A 9 -30.02 33.30 4.39
C GLN A 9 -28.97 33.75 3.36
N GLN A 10 -27.69 33.81 3.76
CA GLN A 10 -26.61 33.86 2.78
C GLN A 10 -26.74 32.58 1.97
N GLY A 11 -27.14 32.72 0.70
CA GLY A 11 -27.22 31.60 -0.23
C GLY A 11 -25.89 30.85 -0.25
N PHE A 12 -25.94 29.52 -0.34
CA PHE A 12 -24.77 28.68 -0.44
C PHE A 12 -23.93 29.07 -1.66
N ASP A 13 -22.72 29.58 -1.43
CA ASP A 13 -21.77 29.95 -2.48
C ASP A 13 -20.95 28.73 -2.90
N LEU A 14 -21.37 28.11 -4.01
CA LEU A 14 -20.73 26.93 -4.57
C LEU A 14 -19.30 27.20 -5.06
N GLN A 15 -19.03 28.41 -5.58
CA GLN A 15 -17.69 28.79 -6.04
C GLN A 15 -16.71 28.81 -4.87
N ARG A 16 -17.09 29.51 -3.80
CA ARG A 16 -16.29 29.58 -2.59
C ARG A 16 -16.06 28.20 -1.98
N PHE A 17 -17.13 27.41 -1.84
CA PHE A 17 -17.03 26.06 -1.29
C PHE A 17 -16.09 25.15 -2.09
N ALA A 18 -16.20 25.18 -3.43
CA ALA A 18 -15.34 24.39 -4.30
C ALA A 18 -13.86 24.80 -4.16
N SER A 19 -13.58 26.11 -4.18
CA SER A 19 -12.23 26.63 -4.03
C SER A 19 -11.61 26.25 -2.67
N GLU A 20 -12.34 26.46 -1.57
CA GLU A 20 -11.88 26.10 -0.22
C GLU A 20 -11.65 24.59 -0.07
N LEU A 21 -12.55 23.76 -0.61
CA LEU A 21 -12.40 22.30 -0.58
C LEU A 21 -11.17 21.85 -1.36
N VAL A 22 -11.00 22.32 -2.61
CA VAL A 22 -9.86 21.93 -3.44
C VAL A 22 -8.55 22.39 -2.82
N GLU A 23 -8.45 23.64 -2.36
CA GLU A 23 -7.22 24.17 -1.76
C GLU A 23 -6.80 23.40 -0.51
N SER A 24 -7.75 23.09 0.37
CA SER A 24 -7.47 22.34 1.61
C SER A 24 -7.16 20.86 1.39
N THR A 25 -7.53 20.28 0.24
CA THR A 25 -7.44 18.82 0.01
C THR A 25 -6.51 18.43 -1.14
N ARG A 26 -5.96 19.39 -1.90
CA ARG A 26 -5.05 19.16 -3.04
C ARG A 26 -3.83 18.29 -2.70
N ALA A 27 -3.37 18.32 -1.45
CA ALA A 27 -2.26 17.48 -0.97
C ALA A 27 -2.65 16.03 -0.66
N TYR A 28 -3.96 15.72 -0.59
CA TYR A 28 -4.48 14.42 -0.18
C TYR A 28 -5.28 13.74 -1.28
N ILE A 29 -5.91 14.50 -2.17
CA ILE A 29 -6.70 13.97 -3.29
C ILE A 29 -5.86 13.95 -4.55
N TYR A 30 -6.00 12.88 -5.33
CA TYR A 30 -5.50 12.77 -6.70
C TYR A 30 -6.63 12.24 -7.58
N ILE A 31 -6.95 12.98 -8.65
CA ILE A 31 -7.95 12.57 -9.63
C ILE A 31 -7.21 11.86 -10.76
N ARG A 32 -7.67 10.66 -11.11
CA ARG A 32 -7.08 9.86 -12.19
C ARG A 32 -8.13 9.61 -13.28
N PRO A 33 -8.19 10.47 -14.31
CA PRO A 33 -9.16 10.32 -15.39
C PRO A 33 -9.03 9.01 -16.18
N GLN A 34 -7.81 8.46 -16.29
CA GLN A 34 -7.47 7.30 -17.12
C GLN A 34 -8.32 6.06 -16.80
N ASP A 35 -8.66 5.85 -15.54
CA ASP A 35 -9.55 4.77 -15.11
C ASP A 35 -10.69 5.26 -14.18
N GLY A 36 -10.97 6.56 -14.21
CA GLY A 36 -12.09 7.18 -13.50
C GLY A 36 -12.02 7.00 -11.99
N LEU A 37 -10.88 7.29 -11.38
CA LEU A 37 -10.68 7.17 -9.93
C LEU A 37 -10.50 8.53 -9.24
N ILE A 38 -11.03 8.61 -8.03
CA ILE A 38 -10.51 9.52 -6.99
C ILE A 38 -9.67 8.69 -6.02
N ILE A 39 -8.42 9.09 -5.84
CA ILE A 39 -7.47 8.48 -4.91
C ILE A 39 -7.29 9.42 -3.72
N LEU A 40 -7.83 9.05 -2.57
CA LEU A 40 -7.51 9.64 -1.28
C LEU A 40 -6.18 9.01 -0.82
N ARG A 41 -5.10 9.77 -0.95
CA ARG A 41 -3.73 9.29 -0.74
C ARG A 41 -3.55 8.79 0.71
N PRO A 42 -2.84 7.66 0.89
CA PRO A 42 -2.01 7.02 -0.12
C PRO A 42 -2.75 6.00 -1.00
N ASN A 43 -3.88 5.41 -0.56
CA ASN A 43 -4.42 4.21 -1.21
C ASN A 43 -5.93 3.97 -1.10
N ARG A 44 -6.70 4.93 -0.58
CA ARG A 44 -8.16 4.80 -0.54
C ARG A 44 -8.72 5.27 -1.86
N ILE A 45 -9.44 4.39 -2.56
CA ILE A 45 -9.96 4.68 -3.90
C ILE A 45 -11.48 4.67 -3.92
N HIS A 46 -12.06 5.54 -4.73
CA HIS A 46 -13.46 5.45 -5.15
C HIS A 46 -13.55 5.60 -6.67
N HIS A 47 -14.49 4.87 -7.27
CA HIS A 47 -14.76 4.98 -8.70
C HIS A 47 -15.71 6.14 -8.98
N LEU A 48 -15.37 6.92 -9.99
CA LEU A 48 -16.15 8.04 -10.50
C LEU A 48 -16.86 7.62 -11.78
N ASN A 49 -18.06 8.16 -11.99
CA ASN A 49 -18.68 8.11 -13.32
C ASN A 49 -18.02 9.17 -14.24
N PRO A 50 -18.19 9.09 -15.57
CA PRO A 50 -17.49 10.00 -16.50
C PRO A 50 -17.69 11.49 -16.19
N MET A 51 -18.90 11.91 -15.83
CA MET A 51 -19.20 13.31 -15.52
C MET A 51 -18.50 13.78 -14.25
N ALA A 52 -18.52 12.98 -13.18
CA ALA A 52 -17.83 13.28 -11.93
C ALA A 52 -16.31 13.30 -12.12
N THR A 53 -15.78 12.41 -12.96
CA THR A 53 -14.37 12.42 -13.36
C THR A 53 -14.00 13.75 -14.00
N LEU A 54 -14.74 14.19 -15.03
CA LEU A 54 -14.45 15.46 -15.70
C LEU A 54 -14.59 16.66 -14.75
N MET A 55 -15.65 16.71 -13.95
CA MET A 55 -15.85 17.78 -12.96
C MET A 55 -14.66 17.91 -12.00
N LEU A 56 -14.22 16.81 -11.40
CA LEU A 56 -13.14 16.84 -10.42
C LEU A 56 -11.78 17.06 -11.09
N ASP A 57 -11.54 16.50 -12.27
CA ASP A 57 -10.31 16.71 -13.03
C ASP A 57 -10.08 18.19 -13.34
N ARG A 58 -11.12 18.88 -13.87
CA ARG A 58 -11.07 20.31 -14.15
C ARG A 58 -10.89 21.15 -12.87
N LEU A 59 -11.56 20.78 -11.76
CA LEU A 59 -11.43 21.52 -10.50
C LEU A 59 -10.08 21.36 -9.81
N TYR A 60 -9.44 20.19 -9.94
CA TYR A 60 -8.13 19.92 -9.35
C TYR A 60 -6.97 20.27 -10.28
N ALA A 61 -7.23 20.69 -11.52
CA ALA A 61 -6.21 21.21 -12.42
C ALA A 61 -5.52 22.47 -11.82
N PRO A 62 -4.26 22.77 -12.21
CA PRO A 62 -3.59 24.02 -11.82
C PRO A 62 -4.31 25.28 -12.32
N ASP A 63 -4.96 25.21 -13.48
CA ASP A 63 -5.72 26.26 -14.15
C ASP A 63 -7.23 26.07 -14.01
N ALA A 64 -7.69 25.72 -12.80
CA ALA A 64 -9.08 25.40 -12.52
C ALA A 64 -10.06 26.52 -12.98
N PRO A 65 -11.12 26.18 -13.73
CA PRO A 65 -12.10 27.15 -14.22
C PRO A 65 -12.99 27.68 -13.09
N SER A 66 -13.72 28.76 -13.36
CA SER A 66 -14.84 29.15 -12.49
C SER A 66 -15.94 28.09 -12.54
N ILE A 67 -16.79 28.03 -11.51
CA ILE A 67 -17.93 27.12 -11.47
C ILE A 67 -18.87 27.36 -12.65
N GLU A 68 -19.07 28.61 -13.07
CA GLU A 68 -19.91 28.91 -14.24
C GLU A 68 -19.32 28.37 -15.54
N GLN A 69 -18.00 28.53 -15.72
CA GLN A 69 -17.30 27.98 -16.88
C GLN A 69 -17.38 26.45 -16.90
N LEU A 70 -17.15 25.81 -15.74
CA LEU A 70 -17.26 24.36 -15.60
C LEU A 70 -18.68 23.87 -15.88
N VAL A 71 -19.70 24.56 -15.33
CA VAL A 71 -21.10 24.20 -15.55
C VAL A 71 -21.45 24.29 -17.04
N SER A 72 -21.01 25.34 -17.75
CA SER A 72 -21.19 25.46 -19.21
C SER A 72 -20.50 24.31 -19.95
N GLU A 73 -19.23 24.03 -19.62
CA GLU A 73 -18.44 22.96 -20.24
C GLU A 73 -19.13 21.59 -20.08
N ILE A 74 -19.56 21.24 -18.87
CA ILE A 74 -20.25 19.98 -18.58
C ILE A 74 -21.64 19.94 -19.24
N SER A 75 -22.39 21.05 -19.21
CA SER A 75 -23.71 21.15 -19.83
C SER A 75 -23.65 20.89 -21.33
N GLU A 76 -22.67 21.49 -22.02
CA GLU A 76 -22.42 21.29 -23.45
C GLU A 76 -21.98 19.86 -23.76
N THR A 77 -21.03 19.32 -22.99
CA THR A 77 -20.44 17.99 -23.20
C THR A 77 -21.46 16.86 -23.00
N TYR A 78 -22.34 16.98 -21.99
CA TYR A 78 -23.30 15.93 -21.64
C TYR A 78 -24.75 16.24 -22.04
N HIS A 79 -24.98 17.35 -22.74
CA HIS A 79 -26.32 17.83 -23.12
C HIS A 79 -27.30 17.88 -21.93
N ALA A 80 -26.82 18.44 -20.81
CA ALA A 80 -27.56 18.48 -19.55
C ALA A 80 -27.90 19.92 -19.16
N GLU A 81 -29.08 20.14 -18.57
CA GLU A 81 -29.50 21.46 -18.09
C GLU A 81 -28.50 22.05 -17.07
N PRO A 82 -28.05 23.31 -17.23
CA PRO A 82 -27.04 23.94 -16.35
C PRO A 82 -27.37 23.87 -14.85
N GLU A 83 -28.64 24.08 -14.47
CA GLU A 83 -29.06 24.02 -13.07
C GLU A 83 -28.98 22.61 -12.47
N ARG A 84 -29.19 21.59 -13.31
CA ARG A 84 -28.98 20.20 -12.90
C ARG A 84 -27.50 19.92 -12.68
N VAL A 85 -26.65 20.37 -13.60
CA VAL A 85 -25.18 20.23 -13.49
C VAL A 85 -24.67 20.91 -12.21
N ARG A 86 -25.14 22.12 -11.90
CA ARG A 86 -24.81 22.85 -10.66
C ARG A 86 -25.21 22.06 -9.41
N THR A 87 -26.40 21.45 -9.43
CA THR A 87 -26.89 20.63 -8.32
C THR A 87 -26.06 19.36 -8.15
N ASP A 88 -25.77 18.66 -9.24
CA ASP A 88 -24.95 17.44 -9.24
C ASP A 88 -23.52 17.74 -8.76
N LEU A 89 -22.93 18.86 -9.18
CA LEU A 89 -21.62 19.31 -8.73
C LEU A 89 -21.60 19.60 -7.23
N LYS A 90 -22.59 20.34 -6.72
CA LYS A 90 -22.72 20.63 -5.30
C LYS A 90 -22.77 19.33 -4.47
N GLU A 91 -23.62 18.39 -4.85
CA GLU A 91 -23.77 17.11 -4.14
C GLU A 91 -22.52 16.22 -4.27
N LEU A 92 -21.81 16.28 -5.40
CA LEU A 92 -20.53 15.62 -5.58
C LEU A 92 -19.48 16.16 -4.61
N LEU A 93 -19.32 17.47 -4.51
CA LEU A 93 -18.34 18.09 -3.61
C LEU A 93 -18.67 17.82 -2.13
N TYR A 94 -19.95 17.83 -1.74
CA TYR A 94 -20.37 17.38 -0.42
C TYR A 94 -20.01 15.92 -0.16
N SER A 95 -20.21 15.05 -1.15
CA SER A 95 -19.85 13.63 -1.04
C SER A 95 -18.34 13.44 -0.86
N VAL A 96 -17.51 14.21 -1.58
CA VAL A 96 -16.05 14.18 -1.40
C VAL A 96 -15.65 14.63 0.01
N ALA A 97 -16.24 15.72 0.51
CA ALA A 97 -15.98 16.20 1.87
C ALA A 97 -16.41 15.18 2.95
N ALA A 98 -17.55 14.51 2.76
CA ALA A 98 -18.02 13.46 3.66
C ALA A 98 -17.09 12.23 3.65
N LEU A 99 -16.65 11.78 2.47
CA LEU A 99 -15.72 10.66 2.33
C LEU A 99 -14.36 10.89 2.99
N LEU A 100 -13.85 12.13 2.97
CA LEU A 100 -12.62 12.51 3.68
C LEU A 100 -12.73 12.33 5.20
N ASN A 101 -13.96 12.40 5.74
CA ASN A 101 -14.27 12.22 7.16
C ASN A 101 -14.79 10.80 7.47
N ASP A 102 -14.63 9.85 6.56
CA ASP A 102 -15.18 8.48 6.70
C ASP A 102 -16.71 8.41 6.82
N ASP A 103 -17.41 9.48 6.44
CA ASP A 103 -18.87 9.54 6.46
C ASP A 103 -19.47 9.13 5.11
N VAL A 104 -19.60 7.82 4.91
CA VAL A 104 -20.24 7.26 3.71
C VAL A 104 -21.75 7.54 3.69
N CYS A 105 -22.39 7.63 4.86
CA CYS A 105 -23.84 7.84 4.98
C CYS A 105 -24.24 9.28 4.64
N GLY A 106 -23.39 10.26 4.95
CA GLY A 106 -23.56 11.67 4.63
C GLY A 106 -23.18 12.04 3.20
N ALA A 107 -22.78 11.08 2.35
CA ALA A 107 -22.30 11.33 0.99
C ALA A 107 -23.40 11.07 -0.06
N PRO A 108 -24.18 12.09 -0.50
CA PRO A 108 -25.41 11.90 -1.30
C PRO A 108 -25.21 11.28 -2.68
N LYS A 109 -24.01 11.40 -3.28
CA LYS A 109 -23.68 10.82 -4.59
C LYS A 109 -22.89 9.52 -4.50
N VAL A 110 -22.61 9.01 -3.30
CA VAL A 110 -21.90 7.75 -3.12
C VAL A 110 -22.88 6.59 -3.23
N ARG A 111 -22.51 5.57 -4.00
CA ARG A 111 -23.25 4.32 -4.13
C ARG A 111 -22.35 3.17 -3.77
N GLN A 112 -22.88 2.21 -3.03
CA GLN A 112 -22.22 0.94 -2.78
C GLN A 112 -22.55 -0.03 -3.92
N THR A 113 -21.52 -0.63 -4.49
CA THR A 113 -21.65 -1.65 -5.53
C THR A 113 -20.98 -2.94 -5.08
N THR A 114 -21.30 -4.05 -5.75
CA THR A 114 -20.61 -5.32 -5.51
C THR A 114 -19.12 -5.19 -5.80
N PHE A 115 -18.28 -5.75 -4.94
CA PHE A 115 -16.84 -5.78 -5.17
C PHE A 115 -16.51 -6.37 -6.54
N GLY A 116 -15.56 -5.75 -7.25
CA GLY A 116 -15.15 -6.18 -8.60
C GLY A 116 -16.09 -5.72 -9.73
N SER A 117 -17.17 -4.99 -9.45
CA SER A 117 -18.04 -4.43 -10.49
C SER A 117 -17.37 -3.33 -11.33
N HIS A 118 -16.29 -2.75 -10.80
CA HIS A 118 -15.47 -1.76 -11.48
C HIS A 118 -14.04 -2.27 -11.54
N LYS A 119 -13.37 -2.00 -12.67
CA LYS A 119 -11.98 -2.36 -12.88
C LYS A 119 -11.09 -1.19 -12.50
N ARG A 120 -9.94 -1.53 -11.94
CA ARG A 120 -8.78 -0.64 -11.83
C ARG A 120 -7.78 -1.12 -12.89
N GLU A 121 -7.35 -0.22 -13.76
CA GLU A 121 -6.43 -0.56 -14.86
C GLU A 121 -4.97 -0.26 -14.46
N LEU A 122 -4.74 0.76 -13.64
CA LEU A 122 -3.41 1.26 -13.27
C LEU A 122 -3.10 1.09 -11.77
N PRO A 123 -1.83 0.97 -11.36
CA PRO A 123 -1.44 0.78 -9.95
C PRO A 123 -1.79 2.01 -9.11
N VAL A 124 -2.11 1.83 -7.82
CA VAL A 124 -2.45 2.94 -6.89
C VAL A 124 -1.26 3.31 -6.02
N LEU A 125 -0.43 2.32 -5.70
CA LEU A 125 0.79 2.46 -4.92
C LEU A 125 1.99 2.07 -5.75
N SER A 126 3.13 2.72 -5.49
CA SER A 126 4.42 2.30 -6.02
C SER A 126 5.48 2.20 -4.93
N GLU A 127 6.45 1.30 -5.13
CA GLU A 127 7.63 1.21 -4.31
C GLU A 127 8.88 0.95 -5.17
N ILE A 128 10.00 1.54 -4.75
CA ILE A 128 11.31 1.33 -5.36
C ILE A 128 12.25 0.82 -4.28
N ALA A 129 12.72 -0.42 -4.44
CA ALA A 129 13.83 -0.94 -3.66
C ALA A 129 15.12 -0.29 -4.17
N LEU A 130 15.65 0.68 -3.43
CA LEU A 130 16.80 1.47 -3.89
C LEU A 130 18.12 0.70 -3.84
N THR A 131 18.19 -0.27 -2.92
CA THR A 131 19.34 -1.14 -2.68
C THR A 131 18.85 -2.37 -1.91
N TYR A 132 19.49 -3.53 -2.08
CA TYR A 132 19.30 -4.69 -1.19
C TYR A 132 20.41 -4.82 -0.14
N ARG A 133 21.30 -3.83 -0.02
CA ARG A 133 22.21 -3.72 1.13
C ARG A 133 21.40 -3.34 2.37
N CYS A 134 21.81 -3.83 3.53
CA CYS A 134 21.22 -3.49 4.82
C CYS A 134 22.26 -3.70 5.92
N GLN A 135 22.18 -2.93 7.01
CA GLN A 135 22.99 -3.15 8.21
C GLN A 135 22.41 -4.24 9.14
N ASN A 136 21.13 -4.59 8.97
CA ASN A 136 20.47 -5.71 9.66
C ASN A 136 20.62 -7.02 8.89
N ARG A 137 20.37 -8.14 9.58
CA ARG A 137 20.38 -9.50 9.00
C ARG A 137 19.15 -10.26 9.49
N CYS A 138 17.97 -9.65 9.33
CA CYS A 138 16.74 -10.16 9.91
C CYS A 138 16.51 -11.62 9.51
N THR A 139 16.10 -12.46 10.46
CA THR A 139 15.91 -13.90 10.23
C THR A 139 14.82 -14.20 9.20
N PHE A 140 13.86 -13.28 9.01
CA PHE A 140 12.75 -13.40 8.05
C PHE A 140 12.90 -12.60 6.73
N CYS A 141 14.05 -11.96 6.48
CA CYS A 141 14.22 -10.98 5.40
C CYS A 141 13.91 -11.52 3.99
N TYR A 142 12.85 -11.00 3.37
CA TYR A 142 12.52 -11.29 1.97
C TYR A 142 13.58 -10.78 0.98
N ALA A 143 14.27 -9.68 1.33
CA ALA A 143 15.31 -9.10 0.49
C ALA A 143 16.62 -9.90 0.54
N ASP A 144 16.71 -10.94 1.39
CA ASP A 144 17.94 -11.71 1.67
C ASP A 144 19.16 -10.79 1.86
N ALA A 145 18.97 -9.71 2.61
CA ALA A 145 20.00 -8.70 2.81
C ALA A 145 21.06 -9.19 3.81
N PRO A 146 22.36 -8.90 3.59
CA PRO A 146 22.95 -8.19 2.47
C PRO A 146 23.41 -9.11 1.31
N LYS A 147 23.04 -10.40 1.31
CA LYS A 147 23.52 -11.36 0.30
C LYS A 147 23.01 -11.01 -1.10
N ARG A 148 21.71 -10.76 -1.26
CA ARG A 148 21.10 -10.36 -2.55
C ARG A 148 21.66 -9.04 -3.07
N GLY A 149 21.89 -8.07 -2.17
CA GLY A 149 22.49 -6.78 -2.52
C GLY A 149 23.91 -6.82 -3.07
N ARG A 150 24.61 -7.96 -2.96
CA ARG A 150 25.91 -8.17 -3.63
C ARG A 150 25.78 -8.74 -5.05
N LYS A 151 24.60 -9.22 -5.42
CA LYS A 151 24.33 -9.93 -6.68
C LYS A 151 23.51 -9.11 -7.67
N VAL A 152 22.65 -8.23 -7.17
CA VAL A 152 21.74 -7.42 -7.98
C VAL A 152 22.39 -6.06 -8.24
N PRO A 153 22.52 -5.62 -9.50
CA PRO A 153 23.01 -4.28 -9.80
C PRO A 153 22.06 -3.22 -9.25
N GLU A 154 22.60 -2.06 -8.88
CA GLU A 154 21.82 -0.93 -8.37
C GLU A 154 21.79 0.19 -9.40
N MET A 155 20.59 0.69 -9.68
CA MET A 155 20.34 1.88 -10.47
C MET A 155 21.15 3.06 -9.91
N ASP A 156 21.76 3.83 -10.80
CA ASP A 156 22.29 5.14 -10.43
C ASP A 156 21.17 6.15 -10.12
N THR A 157 21.54 7.35 -9.71
CA THR A 157 20.56 8.39 -9.34
C THR A 157 19.65 8.76 -10.51
N ALA A 158 20.19 8.88 -11.72
CA ALA A 158 19.44 9.28 -12.92
C ALA A 158 18.47 8.18 -13.36
N GLU A 159 18.88 6.92 -13.24
CA GLU A 159 18.02 5.75 -13.50
C GLU A 159 16.87 5.66 -12.50
N VAL A 160 17.10 5.93 -11.21
CA VAL A 160 15.99 5.99 -10.23
C VAL A 160 15.04 7.14 -10.56
N MET A 161 15.55 8.31 -10.95
CA MET A 161 14.71 9.44 -11.38
C MET A 161 13.88 9.09 -12.61
N LEU A 162 14.44 8.38 -13.59
CA LEU A 162 13.71 7.87 -14.75
C LEU A 162 12.58 6.92 -14.33
N VAL A 163 12.82 6.02 -13.37
CA VAL A 163 11.75 5.16 -12.84
C VAL A 163 10.68 6.01 -12.14
N ILE A 164 11.05 7.03 -11.37
CA ILE A 164 10.08 7.95 -10.75
C ILE A 164 9.24 8.66 -11.82
N ASP A 165 9.84 9.10 -12.93
CA ASP A 165 9.13 9.68 -14.07
C ASP A 165 8.10 8.69 -14.63
N ARG A 166 8.49 7.45 -14.92
CA ARG A 166 7.56 6.43 -15.45
C ARG A 166 6.43 6.11 -14.48
N LEU A 167 6.71 6.05 -13.18
CA LEU A 167 5.68 5.80 -12.16
C LEU A 167 4.65 6.93 -12.08
N TYR A 168 5.08 8.18 -12.23
CA TYR A 168 4.17 9.32 -12.15
C TYR A 168 3.49 9.63 -13.49
N ASP A 169 4.26 9.72 -14.57
CA ASP A 169 3.81 10.20 -15.89
C ASP A 169 3.09 9.10 -16.69
N GLU A 170 3.58 7.85 -16.65
CA GLU A 170 2.99 6.73 -17.41
C GLU A 170 2.01 5.91 -16.55
N ALA A 171 2.43 5.53 -15.33
CA ALA A 171 1.58 4.71 -14.45
C ALA A 171 0.51 5.51 -13.70
N HIS A 172 0.59 6.85 -13.74
CA HIS A 172 -0.31 7.77 -13.02
C HIS A 172 -0.45 7.40 -11.55
N CYS A 173 0.67 7.04 -10.91
CA CYS A 173 0.73 6.66 -9.51
C CYS A 173 1.17 7.87 -8.67
N PRO A 174 0.31 8.40 -7.77
CA PRO A 174 0.60 9.66 -7.09
C PRO A 174 1.43 9.47 -5.80
N THR A 175 2.02 8.29 -5.60
CA THR A 175 2.77 7.92 -4.40
C THR A 175 4.00 7.10 -4.76
N VAL A 176 5.06 7.23 -3.97
CA VAL A 176 6.24 6.36 -4.05
C VAL A 176 6.75 6.03 -2.65
N SER A 177 7.04 4.76 -2.41
CA SER A 177 7.76 4.30 -1.21
C SER A 177 9.19 3.90 -1.54
N PHE A 178 10.17 4.52 -0.90
CA PHE A 178 11.55 4.05 -0.96
C PHE A 178 11.78 2.94 0.07
N THR A 179 12.28 1.80 -0.40
CA THR A 179 12.40 0.56 0.38
C THR A 179 13.63 -0.24 -0.07
N GLY A 180 13.64 -1.56 0.16
CA GLY A 180 14.61 -2.53 -0.33
C GLY A 180 15.15 -3.39 0.80
N GLY A 181 16.48 -3.41 0.93
CA GLY A 181 17.14 -3.77 2.17
C GLY A 181 17.04 -2.60 3.15
N GLU A 182 17.88 -1.59 2.97
CA GLU A 182 17.78 -0.33 3.72
C GLU A 182 18.07 0.87 2.80
N PRO A 183 17.05 1.68 2.44
CA PRO A 183 17.22 2.81 1.54
C PRO A 183 18.14 3.91 2.11
N THR A 184 18.24 4.05 3.44
CA THR A 184 19.09 5.08 4.07
C THR A 184 20.60 4.84 3.90
N LEU A 185 20.99 3.69 3.32
CA LEU A 185 22.37 3.43 2.90
C LEU A 185 22.79 4.14 1.61
N ARG A 186 21.84 4.78 0.91
CA ARG A 186 22.11 5.59 -0.27
C ARG A 186 22.28 7.06 0.12
N GLU A 187 23.40 7.64 -0.29
CA GLU A 187 23.72 9.04 -0.02
C GLU A 187 22.80 10.01 -0.78
N ASP A 188 22.30 9.59 -1.95
CA ASP A 188 21.38 10.34 -2.81
C ASP A 188 19.91 10.22 -2.40
N LEU A 189 19.56 9.52 -1.32
CA LEU A 189 18.17 9.38 -0.87
C LEU A 189 17.45 10.74 -0.68
N PRO A 190 18.02 11.76 -0.01
CA PRO A 190 17.37 13.07 0.10
C PRO A 190 17.11 13.74 -1.26
N GLU A 191 17.98 13.55 -2.25
CA GLU A 191 17.79 14.07 -3.60
C GLU A 191 16.62 13.38 -4.31
N LEU A 192 16.53 12.05 -4.19
CA LEU A 192 15.43 11.26 -4.74
C LEU A 192 14.08 11.60 -4.10
N VAL A 193 14.07 11.86 -2.78
CA VAL A 193 12.88 12.36 -2.06
C VAL A 193 12.44 13.72 -2.60
N ALA A 194 13.38 14.66 -2.75
CA ALA A 194 13.09 15.99 -3.29
C ALA A 194 12.57 15.93 -4.72
N TYR A 195 13.15 15.06 -5.55
CA TYR A 195 12.73 14.87 -6.94
C TYR A 195 11.29 14.35 -7.03
N ALA A 196 10.98 13.26 -6.33
CA ALA A 196 9.62 12.70 -6.29
C ALA A 196 8.60 13.71 -5.74
N LYS A 197 8.99 14.47 -4.71
CA LYS A 197 8.14 15.50 -4.13
C LYS A 197 7.85 16.64 -5.11
N ALA A 198 8.85 17.08 -5.86
CA ALA A 198 8.72 18.13 -6.87
C ALA A 198 7.77 17.72 -8.02
N LYS A 199 7.69 16.42 -8.36
CA LYS A 199 6.68 15.90 -9.29
C LYS A 199 5.26 15.89 -8.74
N GLY A 200 5.06 16.12 -7.44
CA GLY A 200 3.74 16.12 -6.79
C GLY A 200 3.37 14.79 -6.14
N MET A 201 4.29 13.83 -6.07
CA MET A 201 4.06 12.56 -5.39
C MET A 201 4.02 12.73 -3.87
N ARG A 202 3.28 11.84 -3.21
CA ARG A 202 3.43 11.61 -1.77
C ARG A 202 4.57 10.60 -1.55
N VAL A 203 5.58 10.98 -0.77
CA VAL A 203 6.80 10.19 -0.61
C VAL A 203 6.83 9.52 0.76
N ASN A 204 7.00 8.20 0.76
CA ASN A 204 7.10 7.37 1.96
C ASN A 204 8.47 6.69 2.05
N LEU A 205 8.99 6.53 3.26
CA LEU A 205 10.22 5.78 3.54
C LEU A 205 9.89 4.51 4.33
N ILE A 206 10.35 3.35 3.88
CA ILE A 206 10.33 2.11 4.68
C ILE A 206 11.77 1.87 5.16
N THR A 207 11.99 1.86 6.47
CA THR A 207 13.34 1.83 7.06
C THR A 207 13.40 0.98 8.33
N ASN A 208 14.57 0.40 8.61
CA ASN A 208 14.91 -0.20 9.89
C ASN A 208 15.14 0.83 11.01
N GLY A 209 15.23 2.12 10.65
CA GLY A 209 15.36 3.25 11.57
C GLY A 209 16.78 3.55 12.03
N LEU A 210 17.80 2.73 11.73
CA LEU A 210 19.13 2.89 12.30
C LEU A 210 19.79 4.24 11.94
N ALA A 211 19.67 4.68 10.69
CA ALA A 211 20.17 5.99 10.25
C ALA A 211 19.31 7.14 10.78
N CYS A 212 17.99 6.92 10.88
CA CYS A 212 17.04 7.91 11.40
C CYS A 212 17.17 8.16 12.92
N ALA A 213 18.00 7.38 13.63
CA ALA A 213 18.40 7.69 14.99
C ALA A 213 19.25 8.98 15.08
N ASP A 214 19.83 9.45 13.96
CA ASP A 214 20.47 10.77 13.86
C ASP A 214 19.43 11.86 13.52
N PRO A 215 19.16 12.82 14.43
CA PRO A 215 18.22 13.92 14.17
C PRO A 215 18.62 14.80 12.98
N ALA A 216 19.92 14.98 12.73
CA ALA A 216 20.38 15.81 11.61
C ALA A 216 20.09 15.15 10.26
N TYR A 217 20.17 13.83 10.18
CA TYR A 217 19.77 13.09 8.99
C TYR A 217 18.26 13.19 8.74
N VAL A 218 17.46 13.02 9.79
CA VAL A 218 16.00 13.15 9.72
C VAL A 218 15.57 14.56 9.29
N ALA A 219 16.24 15.60 9.77
CA ALA A 219 16.00 16.97 9.33
C ALA A 219 16.21 17.14 7.81
N ARG A 220 17.28 16.57 7.25
CA ARG A 220 17.51 16.59 5.79
C ARG A 220 16.41 15.89 5.00
N LEU A 221 15.90 14.75 5.50
CA LEU A 221 14.77 14.06 4.86
C LEU A 221 13.49 14.89 4.92
N LYS A 222 13.24 15.59 6.03
CA LYS A 222 12.10 16.51 6.15
C LYS A 222 12.22 17.69 5.19
N GLU A 223 13.40 18.30 5.09
CA GLU A 223 13.69 19.41 4.16
C GLU A 223 13.53 18.97 2.70
N ALA A 224 13.94 17.75 2.36
CA ALA A 224 13.70 17.13 1.06
C ALA A 224 12.22 16.89 0.77
N GLY A 225 11.34 16.93 1.77
CA GLY A 225 9.89 16.79 1.59
C GLY A 225 9.32 15.40 1.84
N LEU A 226 10.01 14.56 2.63
CA LEU A 226 9.49 13.26 3.05
C LEU A 226 8.16 13.43 3.81
N ASP A 227 7.10 12.76 3.35
CA ASP A 227 5.76 12.89 3.93
C ASP A 227 5.55 11.91 5.09
N SER A 228 6.01 10.67 4.93
CA SER A 228 5.82 9.63 5.93
C SER A 228 6.97 8.63 6.00
N ALA A 229 7.06 7.96 7.14
CA ALA A 229 7.99 6.86 7.37
C ALA A 229 7.31 5.68 8.07
N GLN A 230 7.52 4.48 7.55
CA GLN A 230 7.22 3.23 8.20
C GLN A 230 8.53 2.66 8.78
N VAL A 231 8.57 2.52 10.11
CA VAL A 231 9.75 2.01 10.83
C VAL A 231 9.51 0.57 11.25
N SER A 232 10.39 -0.34 10.85
CA SER A 232 10.29 -1.76 11.26
C SER A 232 10.60 -1.92 12.75
N LEU A 233 9.66 -2.46 13.53
CA LEU A 233 9.81 -2.72 14.96
C LEU A 233 9.30 -4.13 15.29
N GLU A 234 10.23 -5.03 15.60
CA GLU A 234 9.93 -6.46 15.72
C GLU A 234 9.68 -6.98 17.15
N GLY A 235 9.87 -6.13 18.18
CA GLY A 235 9.70 -6.51 19.58
C GLY A 235 9.66 -5.30 20.50
N ALA A 236 9.13 -5.48 21.71
CA ALA A 236 9.00 -4.43 22.74
C ALA A 236 10.30 -4.18 23.52
N THR A 237 11.31 -5.04 23.33
CA THR A 237 12.57 -5.02 24.06
C THR A 237 13.73 -5.23 23.10
N ALA A 238 14.93 -4.82 23.54
CA ALA A 238 16.16 -5.09 22.79
C ALA A 238 16.40 -6.60 22.61
N GLU A 239 16.06 -7.43 23.61
CA GLU A 239 16.23 -8.88 23.51
C GLU A 239 15.46 -9.48 22.33
N VAL A 240 14.17 -9.17 22.19
CA VAL A 240 13.34 -9.71 21.11
C VAL A 240 13.71 -9.07 19.76
N HIS A 241 13.78 -7.73 19.72
CA HIS A 241 14.01 -7.02 18.47
C HIS A 241 15.41 -7.26 17.89
N ASP A 242 16.46 -7.21 18.71
CA ASP A 242 17.84 -7.40 18.25
C ASP A 242 18.11 -8.86 17.89
N ALA A 243 17.47 -9.82 18.57
CA ALA A 243 17.52 -11.23 18.20
C ALA A 243 16.88 -11.48 16.83
N ILE A 244 15.79 -10.80 16.50
CA ILE A 244 15.15 -10.98 15.18
C ILE A 244 15.93 -10.27 14.08
N THR A 245 16.35 -9.03 14.32
CA THR A 245 17.09 -8.21 13.34
C THR A 245 18.56 -8.61 13.21
N GLN A 246 19.05 -9.43 14.14
CA GLN A 246 20.44 -9.90 14.25
C GLN A 246 21.42 -8.72 14.30
N HIS A 247 21.06 -7.67 15.04
CA HIS A 247 21.84 -6.44 15.18
C HIS A 247 21.72 -5.88 16.61
N LEU A 248 22.80 -6.01 17.39
CA LEU A 248 22.84 -5.52 18.76
C LEU A 248 22.71 -3.99 18.82
N GLY A 249 21.76 -3.51 19.61
CA GLY A 249 21.42 -2.10 19.78
C GLY A 249 20.49 -1.54 18.70
N ALA A 250 19.91 -2.39 17.84
CA ALA A 250 18.96 -1.94 16.82
C ALA A 250 17.70 -1.35 17.45
N PHE A 251 17.13 -2.03 18.46
CA PHE A 251 15.92 -1.59 19.15
C PHE A 251 16.00 -0.14 19.63
N VAL A 252 17.09 0.21 20.33
CA VAL A 252 17.28 1.56 20.90
C VAL A 252 17.31 2.60 19.79
N LYS A 253 17.99 2.31 18.68
CA LYS A 253 18.07 3.22 17.52
C LYS A 253 16.73 3.32 16.80
N THR A 254 16.03 2.22 16.61
CA THR A 254 14.70 2.17 16.00
C THR A 254 13.68 3.00 16.80
N VAL A 255 13.69 2.89 18.13
CA VAL A 255 12.84 3.72 19.00
C VAL A 255 13.21 5.20 18.89
N ALA A 256 14.50 5.53 18.95
CA ALA A 256 14.96 6.91 18.77
C ALA A 256 14.54 7.48 17.40
N ALA A 257 14.61 6.68 16.34
CA ALA A 257 14.18 7.07 15.00
C ALA A 257 12.71 7.45 14.93
N VAL A 258 11.82 6.66 15.55
CA VAL A 258 10.39 6.99 15.61
C VAL A 258 10.17 8.35 16.26
N HIS A 259 10.88 8.65 17.36
CA HIS A 259 10.79 9.95 18.02
C HIS A 259 11.35 11.09 17.17
N ASN A 260 12.52 10.91 16.56
CA ASN A 260 13.16 11.93 15.72
C ASN A 260 12.30 12.28 14.49
N LEU A 261 11.79 11.28 13.78
CA LEU A 261 10.94 11.47 12.60
C LEU A 261 9.67 12.26 12.96
N ARG A 262 9.04 11.92 14.09
CA ARG A 262 7.86 12.65 14.58
C ARG A 262 8.19 14.06 15.06
N ALA A 263 9.35 14.26 15.68
CA ALA A 263 9.76 15.58 16.19
C ALA A 263 9.88 16.63 15.08
N VAL A 264 10.22 16.22 13.85
CA VAL A 264 10.26 17.10 12.67
C VAL A 264 8.95 17.09 11.85
N GLY A 265 7.91 16.44 12.35
CA GLY A 265 6.61 16.37 11.71
C GLY A 265 6.55 15.48 10.46
N ILE A 266 7.32 14.39 10.42
CA ILE A 266 7.12 13.30 9.44
C ILE A 266 6.10 12.33 10.03
N HIS A 267 5.05 12.02 9.26
CA HIS A 267 4.02 11.07 9.70
C HIS A 267 4.62 9.68 9.84
N THR A 268 4.69 9.15 11.06
CA THR A 268 5.47 7.94 11.34
C THR A 268 4.65 6.89 12.06
N HIS A 269 4.65 5.67 11.54
CA HIS A 269 4.09 4.48 12.20
C HIS A 269 5.08 3.32 12.18
N THR A 270 4.87 2.35 13.06
CA THR A 270 5.68 1.12 13.09
C THR A 270 5.02 0.00 12.30
N ASN A 271 5.84 -0.85 11.71
CA ASN A 271 5.40 -2.12 11.12
C ASN A 271 6.14 -3.30 11.75
N THR A 272 5.42 -4.38 11.99
CA THR A 272 5.99 -5.62 12.55
C THR A 272 5.73 -6.79 11.62
N THR A 273 6.75 -7.56 11.33
CA THR A 273 6.60 -8.88 10.69
C THR A 273 6.40 -9.93 11.77
N VAL A 274 5.17 -10.41 11.87
CA VAL A 274 4.78 -11.49 12.77
C VAL A 274 5.47 -12.78 12.29
N CYS A 275 6.38 -13.28 13.11
CA CYS A 275 7.20 -14.45 12.86
C CYS A 275 7.35 -15.26 14.16
N GLY A 276 7.94 -16.45 14.08
CA GLY A 276 8.13 -17.29 15.24
C GLY A 276 8.96 -16.65 16.36
N GLY A 277 9.91 -15.77 16.04
CA GLY A 277 10.69 -15.03 17.04
C GLY A 277 9.91 -14.02 17.90
N ASN A 278 8.75 -13.52 17.43
CA ASN A 278 7.97 -12.51 18.18
C ASN A 278 6.50 -12.88 18.44
N ARG A 279 5.98 -13.99 17.90
CA ARG A 279 4.55 -14.35 18.01
C ARG A 279 4.02 -14.41 19.45
N ASP A 280 4.89 -14.75 20.40
CA ASP A 280 4.55 -14.85 21.83
C ASP A 280 4.71 -13.51 22.59
N HIS A 281 5.32 -12.51 21.94
CA HIS A 281 5.59 -11.17 22.49
C HIS A 281 4.73 -10.06 21.87
N LEU A 282 3.80 -10.40 20.97
CA LEU A 282 3.02 -9.40 20.22
C LEU A 282 2.19 -8.49 21.14
N LEU A 283 1.63 -9.01 22.23
CA LEU A 283 0.79 -8.21 23.14
C LEU A 283 1.62 -7.19 23.92
N GLU A 284 2.83 -7.56 24.34
CA GLU A 284 3.78 -6.64 24.97
C GLU A 284 4.20 -5.54 23.99
N LEU A 285 4.38 -5.90 22.71
CA LEU A 285 4.67 -4.93 21.66
C LEU A 285 3.52 -3.95 21.43
N VAL A 286 2.26 -4.40 21.46
CA VAL A 286 1.11 -3.48 21.40
C VAL A 286 1.12 -2.51 22.58
N ASP A 287 1.39 -3.01 23.78
CA ASP A 287 1.45 -2.18 24.99
C ASP A 287 2.58 -1.12 24.87
N PHE A 288 3.76 -1.53 24.41
CA PHE A 288 4.89 -0.63 24.16
C PHE A 288 4.56 0.44 23.10
N ILE A 289 3.96 0.06 21.97
CA ILE A 289 3.56 0.98 20.91
C ILE A 289 2.56 2.02 21.42
N ALA A 290 1.61 1.61 22.26
CA ALA A 290 0.58 2.50 22.80
C ALA A 290 1.12 3.42 23.90
N GLN A 291 1.96 2.91 24.80
CA GLN A 291 2.38 3.64 26.00
C GLN A 291 3.64 4.47 25.77
N GLU A 292 4.67 3.86 25.17
CA GLU A 292 5.99 4.49 24.98
C GLU A 292 6.02 5.28 23.68
N LEU A 293 5.60 4.65 22.57
CA LEU A 293 5.60 5.34 21.27
C LEU A 293 4.38 6.26 21.11
N LYS A 294 3.27 6.03 21.83
CA LYS A 294 2.03 6.82 21.73
C LYS A 294 1.51 6.93 20.29
N SER A 295 1.58 5.82 19.55
CA SER A 295 1.12 5.78 18.16
C SER A 295 -0.40 5.72 18.07
N GLU A 296 -0.99 6.45 17.12
CA GLU A 296 -2.44 6.35 16.81
C GLU A 296 -2.80 4.99 16.20
N TYR A 297 -1.89 4.46 15.38
CA TYR A 297 -2.02 3.14 14.77
C TYR A 297 -0.64 2.52 14.57
N PHE A 298 -0.63 1.19 14.39
CA PHE A 298 0.52 0.44 13.92
C PHE A 298 0.09 -0.57 12.87
N SER A 299 1.04 -1.07 12.11
CA SER A 299 0.77 -2.11 11.13
C SER A 299 1.48 -3.42 11.45
N MET A 300 0.88 -4.52 11.01
CA MET A 300 1.51 -5.83 11.07
C MET A 300 1.27 -6.58 9.77
N ASN A 301 2.26 -7.37 9.39
CA ASN A 301 2.19 -8.38 8.34
C ASN A 301 2.70 -9.71 8.89
N MET A 302 2.25 -10.79 8.29
CA MET A 302 2.80 -12.12 8.50
C MET A 302 4.11 -12.29 7.72
N VAL A 303 5.03 -13.09 8.26
CA VAL A 303 6.21 -13.55 7.53
C VAL A 303 5.82 -14.24 6.21
N ILE A 304 6.53 -13.90 5.14
CA ILE A 304 6.49 -14.64 3.87
C ILE A 304 7.76 -15.46 3.82
N ARG A 305 7.64 -16.78 3.60
CA ARG A 305 8.80 -17.69 3.62
C ARG A 305 9.58 -17.63 2.31
N THR A 306 10.29 -16.53 2.12
CA THR A 306 11.31 -16.34 1.08
C THR A 306 12.59 -15.76 1.69
N GLY A 307 13.66 -15.67 0.90
CA GLY A 307 14.94 -15.15 1.37
C GLY A 307 15.44 -15.90 2.61
N THR A 308 15.88 -15.17 3.64
CA THR A 308 16.45 -15.79 4.84
C THR A 308 15.43 -16.61 5.64
N ALA A 309 14.12 -16.36 5.51
CA ALA A 309 13.09 -17.11 6.23
C ALA A 309 13.08 -18.61 5.86
N LEU A 310 13.63 -18.96 4.70
CA LEU A 310 13.80 -20.35 4.27
C LEU A 310 14.86 -21.09 5.11
N ASP A 311 15.88 -20.38 5.58
CA ASP A 311 16.96 -20.92 6.42
C ASP A 311 16.58 -20.96 7.92
N HIS A 312 15.47 -20.31 8.31
CA HIS A 312 15.04 -20.13 9.71
C HIS A 312 13.65 -20.76 9.94
N ALA A 313 13.58 -22.08 9.98
CA ALA A 313 12.31 -22.81 10.13
C ALA A 313 11.52 -22.44 11.40
N GLN A 314 12.19 -21.98 12.45
CA GLN A 314 11.57 -21.52 13.70
C GLN A 314 10.69 -20.28 13.51
N ASP A 315 10.93 -19.46 12.47
CA ASP A 315 10.17 -18.26 12.20
C ASP A 315 8.84 -18.53 11.49
N ASP A 316 8.61 -19.77 11.06
CA ASP A 316 7.41 -20.16 10.35
C ASP A 316 6.14 -19.91 11.16
N ILE A 317 5.11 -19.38 10.48
CA ILE A 317 3.75 -19.29 10.98
C ILE A 317 2.82 -19.81 9.89
N ARG A 318 1.85 -20.63 10.29
CA ARG A 318 0.85 -21.20 9.38
C ARG A 318 -0.39 -20.33 9.28
N TYR A 319 -1.05 -20.38 8.11
CA TYR A 319 -2.33 -19.71 7.93
C TYR A 319 -3.42 -20.27 8.84
N SER A 320 -3.36 -21.55 9.18
CA SER A 320 -4.26 -22.18 10.14
C SER A 320 -4.12 -21.66 11.58
N SER A 321 -2.97 -21.07 11.94
CA SER A 321 -2.68 -20.59 13.29
C SER A 321 -2.69 -19.06 13.43
N ILE A 322 -2.45 -18.30 12.36
CA ILE A 322 -2.25 -16.84 12.45
C ILE A 322 -3.49 -16.07 12.95
N GLY A 323 -4.69 -16.59 12.68
CA GLY A 323 -5.94 -15.93 13.06
C GLY A 323 -6.04 -15.65 14.56
N GLU A 324 -5.58 -16.57 15.40
CA GLU A 324 -5.59 -16.42 16.86
C GLU A 324 -4.70 -15.25 17.32
N HIS A 325 -3.50 -15.14 16.75
CA HIS A 325 -2.59 -14.03 17.02
C HIS A 325 -3.16 -12.70 16.56
N ILE A 326 -3.77 -12.64 15.35
CA ILE A 326 -4.38 -11.40 14.84
C ILE A 326 -5.50 -10.93 15.78
N LEU A 327 -6.39 -11.84 16.21
CA LEU A 327 -7.50 -11.52 17.10
C LEU A 327 -7.01 -11.06 18.48
N ALA A 328 -5.98 -11.70 19.03
CA ALA A 328 -5.38 -11.31 20.31
C ALA A 328 -4.76 -9.91 20.23
N VAL A 329 -3.99 -9.62 19.17
CA VAL A 329 -3.41 -8.29 18.92
C VAL A 329 -4.52 -7.25 18.73
N GLN A 330 -5.57 -7.56 17.98
CA GLN A 330 -6.69 -6.64 17.75
C GLN A 330 -7.44 -6.32 19.04
N ALA A 331 -7.70 -7.32 19.88
CA ALA A 331 -8.32 -7.14 21.18
C ALA A 331 -7.47 -6.23 22.09
N ARG A 332 -6.16 -6.52 22.19
CA ARG A 332 -5.25 -5.69 22.99
C ARG A 332 -5.11 -4.27 22.44
N ALA A 333 -5.05 -4.11 21.11
CA ALA A 333 -4.98 -2.79 20.48
C ALA A 333 -6.23 -1.95 20.82
N LYS A 334 -7.42 -2.57 20.79
CA LYS A 334 -8.68 -1.93 21.21
C LYS A 334 -8.66 -1.53 22.69
N GLU A 335 -8.18 -2.39 23.58
CA GLU A 335 -8.02 -2.09 25.02
C GLU A 335 -7.10 -0.89 25.27
N ARG A 336 -6.07 -0.73 24.43
CA ARG A 336 -5.10 0.36 24.51
C ARG A 336 -5.48 1.61 23.71
N GLY A 337 -6.60 1.59 22.99
CA GLY A 337 -7.04 2.72 22.17
C GLY A 337 -6.15 3.01 20.96
N VAL A 338 -5.43 2.00 20.45
CA VAL A 338 -4.58 2.10 19.26
C VAL A 338 -5.15 1.24 18.14
N ARG A 339 -5.07 1.69 16.90
CA ARG A 339 -5.64 0.98 15.74
C ARG A 339 -4.61 0.01 15.12
N LEU A 340 -5.01 -1.25 14.93
CA LEU A 340 -4.26 -2.24 14.15
C LEU A 340 -4.57 -2.08 12.66
N VAL A 341 -3.52 -2.05 11.82
CA VAL A 341 -3.60 -2.18 10.37
C VAL A 341 -2.93 -3.48 9.94
N TRP A 342 -3.72 -4.45 9.47
CA TRP A 342 -3.18 -5.70 8.95
C TRP A 342 -2.88 -5.59 7.44
N TYR A 343 -1.73 -6.10 6.98
CA TYR A 343 -1.36 -6.07 5.56
C TYR A 343 -1.45 -7.42 4.85
N SER A 344 -1.07 -8.52 5.51
CA SER A 344 -0.88 -9.78 4.79
C SER A 344 -2.20 -10.39 4.28
N PRO A 345 -2.22 -10.88 3.04
CA PRO A 345 -3.32 -11.70 2.58
C PRO A 345 -3.26 -13.06 3.30
N VAL A 346 -4.39 -13.47 3.86
CA VAL A 346 -4.60 -14.78 4.47
C VAL A 346 -5.84 -15.42 3.84
N PRO A 347 -5.97 -16.76 3.80
CA PRO A 347 -7.14 -17.40 3.20
C PRO A 347 -8.41 -17.08 4.00
N TYR A 348 -9.44 -16.51 3.36
CA TYR A 348 -10.64 -16.04 4.07
C TYR A 348 -11.47 -17.16 4.69
N CYS A 349 -11.29 -18.39 4.20
CA CYS A 349 -11.88 -19.59 4.78
C CYS A 349 -11.17 -20.07 6.07
N LEU A 350 -9.97 -19.57 6.37
CA LEU A 350 -9.24 -19.83 7.61
C LEU A 350 -9.36 -18.62 8.55
N PHE A 351 -9.16 -17.42 8.02
CA PHE A 351 -9.38 -16.17 8.75
C PHE A 351 -9.90 -15.11 7.77
N ASN A 352 -11.11 -14.60 8.00
CA ASN A 352 -11.70 -13.56 7.15
C ASN A 352 -11.41 -12.16 7.73
N PRO A 353 -10.43 -11.41 7.18
CA PRO A 353 -10.08 -10.08 7.68
C PRO A 353 -11.21 -9.05 7.48
N VAL A 354 -12.08 -9.24 6.49
CA VAL A 354 -13.25 -8.35 6.29
C VAL A 354 -14.21 -8.52 7.45
N GLN A 355 -14.54 -9.75 7.82
CA GLN A 355 -15.41 -10.03 8.96
C GLN A 355 -14.81 -9.57 10.30
N ALA A 356 -13.48 -9.65 10.43
CA ALA A 356 -12.76 -9.13 11.58
C ALA A 356 -12.62 -7.59 11.58
N GLY A 357 -13.16 -6.87 10.59
CA GLY A 357 -13.08 -5.41 10.51
C GLY A 357 -11.70 -4.86 10.13
N LEU A 358 -10.80 -5.69 9.59
CA LEU A 358 -9.47 -5.29 9.11
C LEU A 358 -9.48 -4.85 7.63
N GLY A 359 -10.63 -4.98 6.96
CA GLY A 359 -10.82 -4.65 5.55
C GLY A 359 -10.42 -5.78 4.60
N ALA A 360 -10.62 -5.56 3.31
CA ALA A 360 -10.22 -6.53 2.28
C ALA A 360 -8.69 -6.57 2.17
N LYS A 361 -8.13 -7.75 2.40
CA LYS A 361 -6.70 -8.08 2.23
C LYS A 361 -6.57 -9.16 1.18
N SER A 362 -5.94 -8.83 0.07
CA SER A 362 -5.70 -9.74 -1.03
C SER A 362 -4.32 -9.48 -1.60
N CYS A 363 -3.80 -10.46 -2.35
CA CYS A 363 -2.51 -10.32 -3.01
C CYS A 363 -2.58 -9.15 -4.01
N ALA A 364 -1.73 -8.13 -3.82
CA ALA A 364 -1.68 -6.94 -4.68
C ALA A 364 -0.66 -7.05 -5.82
N CYS A 365 -0.11 -8.25 -6.09
CA CYS A 365 0.93 -8.44 -7.10
C CYS A 365 0.49 -7.90 -8.46
N VAL A 366 1.29 -6.97 -9.01
CA VAL A 366 1.06 -6.30 -10.31
C VAL A 366 -0.39 -5.89 -10.53
N ASP A 367 -0.98 -5.30 -9.49
CA ASP A 367 -2.39 -4.97 -9.46
C ASP A 367 -2.61 -3.61 -8.80
N GLY A 368 -2.68 -3.57 -7.46
CA GLY A 368 -2.78 -2.31 -6.73
C GLY A 368 -1.43 -1.67 -6.42
N LEU A 369 -0.36 -2.45 -6.50
CA LEU A 369 1.00 -2.07 -6.15
C LEU A 369 1.93 -2.40 -7.33
N ILE A 370 2.82 -1.48 -7.65
CA ILE A 370 3.97 -1.70 -8.50
C ILE A 370 5.25 -1.70 -7.65
N SER A 371 6.08 -2.73 -7.79
CA SER A 371 7.31 -2.90 -7.00
C SER A 371 8.50 -2.96 -7.94
N VAL A 372 9.46 -2.05 -7.80
CA VAL A 372 10.67 -2.00 -8.63
C VAL A 372 11.88 -2.44 -7.82
N ASN A 373 12.68 -3.37 -8.35
CA ASN A 373 13.91 -3.82 -7.70
C ASN A 373 15.07 -2.82 -7.93
N PRO A 374 16.23 -2.99 -7.27
CA PRO A 374 17.37 -2.09 -7.47
C PRO A 374 17.93 -2.09 -8.89
N ALA A 375 17.65 -3.09 -9.72
CA ALA A 375 18.10 -3.16 -11.11
C ALA A 375 17.11 -2.48 -12.09
N GLY A 376 16.02 -1.87 -11.58
CA GLY A 376 15.00 -1.25 -12.42
C GLY A 376 13.97 -2.21 -12.98
N GLU A 377 13.96 -3.48 -12.55
CA GLU A 377 12.98 -4.46 -13.01
C GLU A 377 11.69 -4.39 -12.18
N LEU A 378 10.55 -4.54 -12.85
CA LEU A 378 9.26 -4.75 -12.20
C LEU A 378 9.24 -6.14 -11.53
N LEU A 379 8.97 -6.20 -10.24
CA LEU A 379 8.68 -7.44 -9.51
C LEU A 379 7.17 -7.70 -9.45
N PRO A 380 6.71 -8.96 -9.30
CA PRO A 380 5.32 -9.22 -8.97
C PRO A 380 4.89 -8.52 -7.68
N CYS A 381 5.70 -8.65 -6.64
CA CYS A 381 5.74 -7.81 -5.45
C CYS A 381 7.16 -7.83 -4.86
N SER A 382 7.44 -6.99 -3.86
CA SER A 382 8.76 -6.91 -3.21
C SER A 382 9.33 -8.25 -2.75
N SER A 383 8.49 -9.22 -2.34
CA SER A 383 8.94 -10.53 -1.85
C SER A 383 9.47 -11.49 -2.91
N PHE A 384 9.37 -11.15 -4.20
CA PHE A 384 9.91 -11.97 -5.29
C PHE A 384 11.38 -11.68 -5.58
N GLU A 385 12.09 -12.71 -6.03
CA GLU A 385 13.51 -12.63 -6.38
C GLU A 385 13.74 -12.09 -7.79
N ASP A 386 12.91 -12.51 -8.75
CA ASP A 386 13.10 -12.21 -10.16
C ASP A 386 12.11 -11.15 -10.68
N GLY A 387 12.63 -10.25 -11.53
CA GLY A 387 11.84 -9.31 -12.31
C GLY A 387 11.01 -9.97 -13.42
N ILE A 388 9.94 -9.27 -13.81
CA ILE A 388 8.99 -9.69 -14.86
C ILE A 388 9.03 -8.78 -16.09
N GLY A 389 9.83 -7.72 -16.05
CA GLY A 389 10.07 -6.76 -17.12
C GLY A 389 10.96 -5.63 -16.65
N ASP A 390 11.56 -4.88 -17.57
CA ASP A 390 12.57 -3.87 -17.29
C ASP A 390 11.99 -2.45 -17.47
N LEU A 391 11.80 -1.74 -16.35
CA LEU A 391 11.26 -0.38 -16.36
C LEU A 391 12.32 0.68 -16.65
N LEU A 392 13.56 0.35 -16.98
CA LEU A 392 14.54 1.30 -17.52
C LEU A 392 14.54 1.25 -19.05
N HIS A 393 14.44 0.06 -19.62
CA HIS A 393 14.57 -0.13 -21.06
C HIS A 393 13.22 -0.22 -21.80
N ASP A 394 12.23 -0.93 -21.25
CA ASP A 394 11.02 -1.29 -22.00
C ASP A 394 9.85 -0.30 -21.85
N GLY A 395 9.86 0.53 -20.80
CA GLY A 395 8.77 1.46 -20.48
C GLY A 395 7.65 0.84 -19.64
N PHE A 396 6.80 1.66 -19.03
CA PHE A 396 5.73 1.15 -18.15
C PHE A 396 4.68 0.38 -18.95
N GLU A 397 4.21 0.93 -20.07
CA GLU A 397 3.13 0.33 -20.88
C GLU A 397 3.47 -1.10 -21.35
N ALA A 398 4.66 -1.29 -21.91
CA ALA A 398 5.09 -2.61 -22.41
C ALA A 398 5.19 -3.64 -21.27
N VAL A 399 5.76 -3.24 -20.14
CA VAL A 399 5.96 -4.12 -18.98
C VAL A 399 4.64 -4.42 -18.27
N TRP A 400 3.80 -3.42 -18.01
CA TRP A 400 2.54 -3.51 -17.29
C TRP A 400 1.47 -4.30 -18.05
N HIS A 401 1.51 -4.29 -19.38
CA HIS A 401 0.60 -5.05 -20.24
C HIS A 401 1.18 -6.36 -20.79
N SER A 402 2.40 -6.72 -20.37
CA SER A 402 3.03 -8.00 -20.71
C SER A 402 2.18 -9.20 -20.26
N ARG A 403 2.36 -10.36 -20.90
CA ARG A 403 1.66 -11.60 -20.53
C ARG A 403 1.93 -12.00 -19.08
N THR A 404 3.15 -11.78 -18.60
CA THR A 404 3.56 -12.10 -17.22
C THR A 404 2.93 -11.14 -16.22
N ALA A 405 2.89 -9.84 -16.49
CA ALA A 405 2.16 -8.88 -15.67
C ALA A 405 0.65 -9.22 -15.61
N LEU A 406 0.06 -9.56 -16.77
CA LEU A 406 -1.35 -9.96 -16.86
C LEU A 406 -1.66 -11.25 -16.09
N TYR A 407 -0.73 -12.20 -16.02
CA TYR A 407 -0.89 -13.42 -15.21
C TYR A 407 -1.16 -13.08 -13.73
N TRP A 408 -0.34 -12.18 -13.17
CA TRP A 408 -0.50 -11.71 -11.80
C TRP A 408 -1.75 -10.86 -11.61
N ARG A 409 -1.98 -9.89 -12.50
CA ARG A 409 -3.13 -8.98 -12.40
C ARG A 409 -4.46 -9.72 -12.50
N ARG A 410 -4.54 -10.74 -13.35
CA ARG A 410 -5.72 -11.61 -13.52
C ARG A 410 -5.84 -12.72 -12.47
N LYS A 411 -4.92 -12.78 -11.50
CA LYS A 411 -4.90 -13.75 -10.40
C LYS A 411 -4.93 -15.20 -10.89
N GLU A 412 -4.21 -15.50 -11.98
CA GLU A 412 -4.15 -16.85 -12.56
C GLU A 412 -3.44 -17.87 -11.65
N PHE A 413 -2.74 -17.39 -10.60
CA PHE A 413 -2.09 -18.19 -9.57
C PHE A 413 -3.05 -18.75 -8.50
N ILE A 414 -4.32 -18.32 -8.48
CA ILE A 414 -5.28 -18.74 -7.45
C ILE A 414 -5.30 -20.27 -7.32
N PRO A 415 -5.24 -20.83 -6.09
CA PRO A 415 -5.31 -22.27 -5.87
C PRO A 415 -6.52 -22.88 -6.60
N PRO A 416 -6.37 -24.06 -7.25
CA PRO A 416 -7.46 -24.68 -8.00
C PRO A 416 -8.75 -24.82 -7.20
N ASP A 417 -8.64 -25.17 -5.92
CA ASP A 417 -9.78 -25.38 -5.03
C ASP A 417 -10.54 -24.08 -4.72
N CYS A 418 -9.85 -22.94 -4.79
CA CYS A 418 -10.41 -21.60 -4.63
C CYS A 418 -11.13 -21.10 -5.89
N GLN A 419 -10.91 -21.68 -7.07
CA GLN A 419 -11.51 -21.20 -8.32
C GLN A 419 -13.05 -21.28 -8.32
N ARG A 420 -13.64 -22.19 -7.56
CA ARG A 420 -15.10 -22.32 -7.40
C ARG A 420 -15.67 -21.47 -6.24
N CYS A 421 -14.82 -20.79 -5.48
CA CYS A 421 -15.26 -20.00 -4.34
C CYS A 421 -15.96 -18.71 -4.80
N GLN A 422 -17.11 -18.39 -4.20
CA GLN A 422 -17.90 -17.19 -4.55
C GLN A 422 -17.21 -15.87 -4.20
N ILE A 423 -16.28 -15.89 -3.23
CA ILE A 423 -15.52 -14.70 -2.82
C ILE A 423 -14.07 -14.72 -3.31
N ARG A 424 -13.75 -15.56 -4.32
CA ARG A 424 -12.38 -15.71 -4.84
C ARG A 424 -11.78 -14.40 -5.33
N ASP A 425 -12.60 -13.50 -5.87
CA ASP A 425 -12.14 -12.24 -6.44
C ASP A 425 -11.78 -11.22 -5.33
N ILE A 426 -12.32 -11.40 -4.11
CA ILE A 426 -11.95 -10.63 -2.92
C ILE A 426 -10.75 -11.24 -2.21
N CYS A 427 -10.74 -12.57 -2.01
CA CYS A 427 -9.70 -13.27 -1.25
C CYS A 427 -8.41 -13.47 -2.05
N CYS A 428 -8.53 -13.71 -3.36
CA CYS A 428 -7.46 -14.07 -4.29
C CYS A 428 -6.60 -15.27 -3.86
N GLY A 429 -7.11 -16.14 -2.97
CA GLY A 429 -6.39 -17.34 -2.56
C GLY A 429 -5.12 -17.10 -1.74
N ALA A 430 -5.01 -15.96 -1.06
CA ALA A 430 -3.85 -15.57 -0.24
C ALA A 430 -2.54 -15.36 -1.03
N CYS A 431 -1.38 -15.45 -0.37
CA CYS A 431 -0.08 -15.23 -1.00
C CYS A 431 0.35 -16.45 -1.84
N PRO A 432 0.67 -16.30 -3.13
CA PRO A 432 1.15 -17.42 -3.96
C PRO A 432 2.47 -18.01 -3.44
N LEU A 433 3.42 -17.18 -3.00
CA LEU A 433 4.71 -17.63 -2.46
C LEU A 433 4.56 -18.57 -1.26
N TYR A 434 3.51 -18.39 -0.45
CA TYR A 434 3.22 -19.30 0.65
C TYR A 434 2.93 -20.72 0.13
N TRP A 435 2.03 -20.84 -0.84
CA TRP A 435 1.68 -22.14 -1.43
C TRP A 435 2.83 -22.74 -2.22
N ASP A 436 3.61 -21.90 -2.89
CA ASP A 436 4.78 -22.33 -3.65
C ASP A 436 5.84 -22.96 -2.75
N GLU A 437 6.11 -22.34 -1.59
CA GLU A 437 7.02 -22.84 -0.56
C GLU A 437 6.50 -24.13 0.07
N ARG A 438 5.22 -24.18 0.47
CA ARG A 438 4.60 -25.39 1.02
C ARG A 438 4.55 -26.55 0.02
N GLY A 439 4.51 -26.24 -1.27
CA GLY A 439 4.29 -27.21 -2.34
C GLY A 439 2.93 -27.91 -2.27
N SER A 440 1.99 -27.38 -1.49
CA SER A 440 0.69 -27.99 -1.22
C SER A 440 -0.36 -26.95 -0.82
N PHE A 441 -1.64 -27.34 -0.89
CA PHE A 441 -2.79 -26.58 -0.38
C PHE A 441 -3.42 -27.27 0.85
N GLU A 442 -2.65 -28.05 1.60
CA GLU A 442 -3.16 -28.93 2.66
C GLU A 442 -3.98 -28.20 3.73
N GLU A 443 -3.57 -26.99 4.11
CA GLU A 443 -4.31 -26.16 5.08
C GLU A 443 -5.72 -25.77 4.61
N LEU A 444 -5.99 -25.82 3.29
CA LEU A 444 -7.31 -25.56 2.75
C LEU A 444 -8.18 -26.82 2.72
N ALA A 445 -7.62 -28.02 2.89
CA ALA A 445 -8.34 -29.28 2.67
C ALA A 445 -9.58 -29.44 3.56
N ALA A 446 -9.52 -28.94 4.80
CA ALA A 446 -10.63 -29.00 5.76
C ALA A 446 -11.76 -28.01 5.44
N VAL A 447 -11.45 -26.89 4.78
CA VAL A 447 -12.37 -25.75 4.59
C VAL A 447 -12.78 -25.53 3.14
N ALA A 448 -12.12 -26.18 2.19
CA ALA A 448 -12.43 -26.17 0.76
C ALA A 448 -12.63 -27.61 0.23
N PRO A 449 -13.63 -28.37 0.74
CA PRO A 449 -13.80 -29.79 0.44
C PRO A 449 -14.10 -30.04 -1.04
N GLY A 450 -13.30 -30.88 -1.70
CA GLY A 450 -13.45 -31.19 -3.13
C GLY A 450 -12.25 -30.84 -4.01
N GLY A 451 -11.11 -30.50 -3.41
CA GLY A 451 -9.84 -30.46 -4.14
C GLY A 451 -9.46 -31.85 -4.64
N SER A 452 -9.59 -32.08 -5.94
CA SER A 452 -9.14 -33.34 -6.52
C SER A 452 -7.62 -33.42 -6.43
N ARG A 453 -7.09 -34.58 -6.02
CA ARG A 453 -5.64 -34.86 -6.11
C ARG A 453 -5.10 -34.61 -7.53
N LEU A 454 -5.95 -34.73 -8.56
CA LEU A 454 -5.63 -34.39 -9.94
C LEU A 454 -5.42 -32.88 -10.16
N HIS A 455 -6.17 -32.01 -9.49
CA HIS A 455 -5.97 -30.56 -9.56
C HIS A 455 -4.68 -30.14 -8.88
N ALA A 456 -4.36 -30.70 -7.71
CA ALA A 456 -3.08 -30.47 -7.03
C ALA A 456 -1.89 -31.01 -7.84
N LEU A 457 -2.06 -32.15 -8.53
CA LEU A 457 -1.06 -32.68 -9.46
C LEU A 457 -0.92 -31.77 -10.69
N GLY A 458 -2.03 -31.33 -11.28
CA GLY A 458 -2.06 -30.41 -12.42
C GLY A 458 -1.40 -29.07 -12.10
N TRP A 459 -1.64 -28.52 -10.91
CA TRP A 459 -0.94 -27.33 -10.42
C TRP A 459 0.56 -27.57 -10.28
N ARG A 460 0.99 -28.69 -9.66
CA ARG A 460 2.43 -29.05 -9.55
C ARG A 460 3.10 -29.27 -10.92
N VAL A 461 2.39 -29.85 -11.88
CA VAL A 461 2.88 -30.02 -13.25
C VAL A 461 2.99 -28.67 -13.96
N ARG A 462 1.96 -27.81 -13.85
CA ARG A 462 2.01 -26.45 -14.38
C ARG A 462 3.17 -25.67 -13.77
N LYS A 463 3.35 -25.74 -12.46
CA LYS A 463 4.51 -25.20 -11.73
C LYS A 463 5.82 -25.66 -12.36
N ARG A 464 6.06 -26.98 -12.48
CA ARG A 464 7.29 -27.49 -13.12
C ARG A 464 7.49 -27.05 -14.56
N LEU A 465 6.42 -26.96 -15.36
CA LEU A 465 6.50 -26.53 -16.76
C LEU A 465 6.75 -25.02 -16.91
N HIS A 466 6.24 -24.21 -15.98
CA HIS A 466 6.37 -22.75 -16.01
C HIS A 466 7.51 -22.22 -15.15
N ALA A 467 8.18 -23.05 -14.34
CA ALA A 467 9.34 -22.71 -13.52
C ALA A 467 10.53 -22.14 -14.32
N GLY A 468 10.50 -22.19 -15.66
CA GLY A 468 11.45 -21.52 -16.55
C GLY A 468 10.96 -20.20 -17.15
N THR A 469 9.72 -19.79 -16.90
CA THR A 469 9.14 -18.53 -17.39
C THR A 469 9.49 -17.43 -16.41
N ARG A 470 10.37 -16.49 -16.82
CA ARG A 470 10.72 -15.33 -15.99
C ARG A 470 9.46 -14.64 -15.47
N GLY A 471 9.42 -14.45 -14.15
CA GLY A 471 8.39 -13.68 -13.52
C GLY A 471 7.02 -14.33 -13.37
N VAL A 472 6.80 -15.57 -13.83
CA VAL A 472 5.61 -16.34 -13.47
C VAL A 472 5.96 -17.14 -12.22
N GLY A 473 5.52 -16.64 -11.08
CA GLY A 473 5.70 -17.35 -9.82
C GLY A 473 4.74 -18.51 -9.78
N LEU A 474 5.31 -19.71 -9.91
CA LEU A 474 4.76 -20.95 -9.40
C LEU A 474 5.92 -21.78 -8.87
#